data_AF-A0A4C1ZET9-F1
#
_entry.id   AF-A0A4C1ZET9-F1
#
_cell.length_a   1.000
_cell.length_b   1.000
_cell.length_c   1.000
_cell.angle_alpha   90.00
_cell.angle_beta   90.00
_cell.angle_gamma   90.00
#
_symmetry.space_group_name_H-M   'P 1'
#
loop_
_entity.id
_entity.type
_entity.pdbx_description
1 polymer ?
#
loop_
_entity_poly.entity_id
_entity_poly.type
_entity_poly.pdbx_seq_one_letter_code
_entity_poly.pdbx_strand_id
1 'polypeptide(L)'
;MDMKKDTFFLSGSKAAEVKDPNLRKIEKFNKKTLKQIKDAEESKDKKPFDKKTYRLKKYSKKYKLEQWEEERKKKLLRNYYKDINKEDNIGTYRKKEFDEQPMDETDSPGKFVRHPDLIQVQDKRRQDVSKLAQKKDPFRKAKEQYNKIKEEKANKKMEIEKIKEEKKQKLLEYKKKKTEKFKKLNRKTKRGQPVMTGRLELLLEKIQQDKSK
;
A
#
# COMPACT_ATOMS: atom_id res chain seq x y z
N MET A 1 43.82 49.45 -0.06
CA MET A 1 44.85 48.53 0.47
C MET A 1 44.30 47.96 1.76
N ASP A 2 43.43 46.96 1.68
CA ASP A 2 42.92 46.28 2.86
C ASP A 2 43.54 44.89 2.92
N MET A 3 44.42 44.75 3.92
CA MET A 3 45.16 43.54 4.21
C MET A 3 44.22 42.52 4.83
N LYS A 4 44.19 41.34 4.20
CA LYS A 4 43.60 40.10 4.73
C LYS A 4 44.11 39.84 6.14
N LYS A 5 43.20 39.58 7.08
CA LYS A 5 43.49 38.82 8.29
C LYS A 5 42.70 37.52 8.20
N ASP A 6 43.45 36.44 8.02
CA ASP A 6 42.97 35.08 7.96
C ASP A 6 42.41 34.64 9.32
N THR A 7 41.15 34.23 9.34
CA THR A 7 40.53 33.48 10.45
C THR A 7 40.09 32.11 9.96
N PHE A 8 41.06 31.32 9.46
CA PHE A 8 40.84 29.96 8.97
C PHE A 8 40.90 28.88 10.06
N PHE A 9 41.03 29.26 11.34
CA PHE A 9 40.98 28.35 12.47
C PHE A 9 40.35 29.01 13.70
N LEU A 10 39.01 29.19 13.70
CA LEU A 10 38.26 29.25 14.96
C LEU A 10 37.33 28.04 15.04
N SER A 11 37.78 27.13 15.91
CA SER A 11 37.10 25.95 16.45
C SER A 11 35.60 26.13 16.65
N GLY A 12 34.80 25.47 15.81
CA GLY A 12 33.45 25.06 16.17
C GLY A 12 33.54 23.96 17.22
N SER A 13 33.74 24.33 18.49
CA SER A 13 33.53 23.43 19.60
C SER A 13 32.06 22.99 19.56
N LYS A 14 31.85 21.77 19.08
CA LYS A 14 30.61 21.02 19.28
C LYS A 14 30.51 20.82 20.79
N ALA A 15 29.90 21.79 21.49
CA ALA A 15 29.45 21.59 22.84
C ALA A 15 28.43 20.45 22.77
N ALA A 16 28.87 19.25 23.13
CA ALA A 16 28.00 18.14 23.40
C ALA A 16 27.08 18.57 24.54
N GLU A 17 25.92 19.11 24.19
CA GLU A 17 24.84 19.35 25.13
C GLU A 17 24.43 17.97 25.64
N VAL A 18 25.01 17.57 26.76
CA VAL A 18 24.60 16.42 27.57
C VAL A 18 23.19 16.75 28.04
N LYS A 19 22.19 16.47 27.18
CA LYS A 19 20.79 16.60 27.56
C LYS A 19 20.50 15.46 28.50
N ASP A 20 20.49 15.77 29.80
CA ASP A 20 20.13 14.83 30.84
C ASP A 20 18.84 14.09 30.44
N PRO A 21 18.81 12.75 30.49
CA PRO A 21 17.65 11.97 30.10
C PRO A 21 16.41 12.28 30.97
N ASN A 22 16.61 12.87 32.16
CA ASN A 22 15.54 13.34 33.03
C ASN A 22 14.87 14.63 32.51
N LEU A 23 15.59 15.59 31.93
CA LEU A 23 15.00 16.81 31.38
C LEU A 23 14.07 16.50 30.19
N ARG A 24 14.45 15.56 29.32
CA ARG A 24 13.58 15.11 28.22
C ARG A 24 12.32 14.38 28.70
N LYS A 25 12.37 13.68 29.84
CA LYS A 25 11.19 13.06 30.46
C LYS A 25 10.27 14.13 31.04
N ILE A 26 10.81 15.15 31.70
CA ILE A 26 10.08 16.27 32.28
C ILE A 26 9.41 17.12 31.18
N GLU A 27 10.10 17.42 30.08
CA GLU A 27 9.52 18.13 28.92
C GLU A 27 8.39 17.34 28.25
N LYS A 28 8.53 16.01 28.13
CA LYS A 28 7.49 15.13 27.59
C LYS A 28 6.30 15.04 28.53
N PHE A 29 6.54 15.02 29.84
CA PHE A 29 5.50 15.04 30.86
C PHE A 29 4.73 16.37 30.83
N ASN A 30 5.43 17.49 30.78
CA ASN A 30 4.86 18.84 30.67
C ASN A 30 4.08 19.08 29.37
N LYS A 31 4.54 18.51 28.24
CA LYS A 31 3.75 18.51 26.99
C LYS A 31 2.48 17.66 27.08
N LYS A 32 2.51 16.57 27.86
CA LYS A 32 1.37 15.68 28.02
C LYS A 32 0.31 16.30 28.94
N THR A 33 0.73 16.96 30.02
CA THR A 33 -0.15 17.73 30.91
C THR A 33 -0.74 18.95 30.22
N LEU A 34 0.04 19.71 29.43
CA LEU A 34 -0.47 20.86 28.67
C LEU A 34 -1.53 20.45 27.62
N LYS A 35 -1.39 19.25 27.05
CA LYS A 35 -2.38 18.71 26.09
C LYS A 35 -3.66 18.30 26.81
N GLN A 36 -3.55 17.66 27.97
CA GLN A 36 -4.69 17.31 28.82
C GLN A 36 -5.45 18.55 29.35
N ILE A 37 -4.74 19.64 29.66
CA ILE A 37 -5.37 20.91 30.08
C ILE A 37 -6.14 21.56 28.93
N LYS A 38 -5.59 21.57 27.70
CA LYS A 38 -6.29 22.07 26.50
C LYS A 38 -7.52 21.23 26.14
N ASP A 39 -7.40 19.90 26.24
CA ASP A 39 -8.51 18.98 25.99
C ASP A 39 -9.60 19.10 27.09
N ALA A 40 -9.23 19.50 28.32
CA ALA A 40 -10.17 19.78 29.42
C ALA A 40 -10.85 21.17 29.28
N GLU A 41 -10.17 22.18 28.75
CA GLU A 41 -10.76 23.49 28.45
C GLU A 41 -11.79 23.43 27.32
N GLU A 42 -11.55 22.61 26.29
CA GLU A 42 -12.53 22.34 25.21
C GLU A 42 -13.75 21.49 25.67
N SER A 43 -13.72 20.92 26.88
CA SER A 43 -14.75 20.02 27.38
C SER A 43 -15.91 20.71 28.12
N LYS A 44 -15.74 21.99 28.47
CA LYS A 44 -16.78 22.77 29.19
C LYS A 44 -17.94 23.19 28.28
N ASP A 45 -17.69 23.35 26.98
CA ASP A 45 -18.72 23.50 25.95
C ASP A 45 -18.59 22.38 24.93
N LYS A 46 -19.32 21.28 25.12
CA LYS A 46 -19.35 20.18 24.14
C LYS A 46 -19.77 20.76 22.79
N LYS A 47 -18.82 20.87 21.86
CA LYS A 47 -19.10 21.27 20.47
C LYS A 47 -20.28 20.43 19.97
N PRO A 48 -21.33 21.06 19.43
CA PRO A 48 -22.51 20.33 19.00
C PRO A 48 -22.11 19.26 17.99
N PHE A 49 -22.57 18.02 18.21
CA PHE A 49 -22.20 16.88 17.39
C PHE A 49 -22.72 17.07 15.97
N ASP A 50 -21.80 17.26 15.03
CA ASP A 50 -22.16 17.36 13.62
C ASP A 50 -22.48 15.97 13.03
N LYS A 51 -23.78 15.67 13.02
CA LYS A 51 -24.33 14.44 12.46
C LYS A 51 -24.01 14.27 10.97
N LYS A 52 -23.73 15.35 10.22
CA LYS A 52 -23.45 15.31 8.79
C LYS A 52 -22.02 14.84 8.53
N THR A 53 -21.04 15.44 9.20
CA THR A 53 -19.65 14.95 9.14
C THR A 53 -19.52 13.54 9.69
N TYR A 54 -20.26 13.19 10.76
CA TYR A 54 -20.30 11.81 11.23
C TYR A 54 -20.80 10.83 10.18
N ARG A 55 -21.93 11.13 9.51
CA ARG A 55 -22.48 10.28 8.45
C ARG A 55 -21.53 10.17 7.26
N LEU A 56 -20.88 11.25 6.85
CA LEU A 56 -19.85 11.22 5.82
C LEU A 56 -18.67 10.34 6.24
N LYS A 57 -18.16 10.52 7.46
CA LYS A 57 -17.06 9.70 8.02
C LYS A 57 -17.42 8.22 8.13
N LYS A 58 -18.65 7.88 8.50
CA LYS A 58 -19.09 6.50 8.75
C LYS A 58 -19.50 5.74 7.49
N TYR A 59 -20.17 6.42 6.55
CA TYR A 59 -20.80 5.77 5.39
C TYR A 59 -20.22 6.19 4.04
N SER A 60 -19.47 7.29 3.93
CA SER A 60 -18.83 7.65 2.67
C SER A 60 -17.74 6.66 2.32
N LYS A 61 -17.92 5.98 1.19
CA LYS A 61 -16.90 5.07 0.63
C LYS A 61 -15.59 5.81 0.34
N LYS A 62 -15.66 7.07 -0.11
CA LYS A 62 -14.48 7.92 -0.36
C LYS A 62 -13.68 8.13 0.93
N TYR A 63 -14.36 8.46 2.02
CA TYR A 63 -13.71 8.69 3.31
C TYR A 63 -13.03 7.41 3.84
N LYS A 64 -13.69 6.25 3.71
CA LYS A 64 -13.08 4.97 4.09
C LYS A 64 -11.83 4.63 3.27
N LEU A 65 -11.86 4.89 1.96
CA LEU A 65 -10.69 4.68 1.10
C LEU A 65 -9.54 5.62 1.46
N GLU A 66 -9.85 6.89 1.73
CA GLU A 66 -8.87 7.90 2.14
C GLU A 66 -8.22 7.54 3.48
N GLN A 67 -9.01 7.13 4.48
CA GLN A 67 -8.48 6.61 5.76
C GLN A 67 -7.55 5.41 5.56
N TRP A 68 -7.93 4.47 4.68
CA TRP A 68 -7.10 3.30 4.38
C TRP A 68 -5.78 3.69 3.68
N GLU A 69 -5.83 4.65 2.75
CA GLU A 69 -4.63 5.19 2.11
C GLU A 69 -3.72 5.92 3.09
N GLU A 70 -4.28 6.70 4.02
CA GLU A 70 -3.54 7.38 5.08
C GLU A 70 -2.84 6.39 6.02
N GLU A 71 -3.56 5.35 6.48
CA GLU A 71 -2.98 4.29 7.31
C GLU A 71 -1.83 3.57 6.58
N ARG A 72 -2.01 3.30 5.29
CA ARG A 72 -0.98 2.67 4.46
C ARG A 72 0.24 3.58 4.31
N LYS A 73 0.06 4.87 4.02
CA LYS A 73 1.15 5.86 3.95
C LYS A 73 1.89 5.96 5.28
N LYS A 74 1.18 5.99 6.40
CA LYS A 74 1.76 6.01 7.74
C LYS A 74 2.56 4.73 8.03
N LYS A 75 2.07 3.56 7.61
CA LYS A 75 2.78 2.29 7.73
C LYS A 75 4.05 2.26 6.87
N LEU A 76 3.98 2.76 5.63
CA LEU A 76 5.13 2.90 4.74
C LEU A 76 6.21 3.79 5.39
N LEU A 77 5.80 4.96 5.88
CA LEU A 77 6.70 5.90 6.54
C LEU A 77 7.33 5.30 7.81
N ARG A 78 6.55 4.56 8.61
CA ARG A 78 7.06 3.84 9.78
C ARG A 78 8.08 2.77 9.38
N ASN A 79 7.85 2.04 8.30
CA ASN A 79 8.80 1.05 7.82
C ASN A 79 10.09 1.71 7.32
N TYR A 80 9.98 2.78 6.54
CA TYR A 80 11.12 3.57 6.07
C TYR A 80 12.02 4.02 7.24
N TYR A 81 11.45 4.63 8.28
CA TYR A 81 12.23 5.04 9.46
C TYR A 81 12.78 3.85 10.25
N LYS A 82 12.08 2.71 10.29
CA LYS A 82 12.60 1.49 10.91
C LYS A 82 13.82 0.94 10.18
N ASP A 83 13.80 1.00 8.85
CA ASP A 83 14.88 0.47 8.03
C ASP A 83 16.10 1.38 8.13
N ILE A 84 15.92 2.71 8.12
CA ILE A 84 17.00 3.67 8.43
C ILE A 84 17.63 3.40 9.81
N ASN A 85 16.81 3.27 10.86
CA ASN A 85 17.33 3.00 12.21
C ASN A 85 17.97 1.61 12.36
N LYS A 86 17.72 0.67 11.43
CA LYS A 86 18.36 -0.64 11.41
C LYS A 86 19.71 -0.59 10.69
N GLU A 87 19.84 0.19 9.63
CA GLU A 87 21.13 0.45 8.95
C GLU A 87 22.16 1.01 9.96
N ASP A 88 21.74 1.94 10.83
CA ASP A 88 22.58 2.47 11.91
C ASP A 88 23.03 1.39 12.94
N ASN A 89 22.32 0.25 13.03
CA ASN A 89 22.63 -0.87 13.91
C ASN A 89 23.25 -2.09 13.21
N ILE A 90 23.41 -2.07 11.88
CA ILE A 90 24.04 -3.17 11.12
C ILE A 90 25.57 -3.16 11.27
N GLY A 91 26.16 -2.06 11.77
CA GLY A 91 27.59 -1.92 12.01
C GLY A 91 28.07 -2.06 13.47
N THR A 92 27.17 -2.19 14.47
CA THR A 92 27.60 -2.37 15.86
C THR A 92 27.65 -3.85 16.21
N TYR A 93 28.86 -4.41 16.11
CA TYR A 93 29.16 -5.77 16.56
C TYR A 93 28.75 -5.93 18.04
N ARG A 94 27.63 -6.60 18.29
CA ARG A 94 27.30 -7.14 19.62
C ARG A 94 28.27 -8.29 19.84
N LYS A 95 29.34 -8.05 20.61
CA LYS A 95 30.33 -9.07 21.00
C LYS A 95 29.56 -10.24 21.62
N LYS A 96 29.41 -11.31 20.86
CA LYS A 96 28.85 -12.57 21.34
C LYS A 96 29.99 -13.20 22.13
N GLU A 97 29.85 -13.21 23.45
CA GLU A 97 30.75 -13.99 24.30
C GLU A 97 30.59 -15.44 23.84
N PHE A 98 31.67 -15.97 23.28
CA PHE A 98 31.76 -17.35 22.85
C PHE A 98 31.97 -18.15 24.14
N ASP A 99 30.99 -18.96 24.52
CA ASP A 99 31.20 -19.97 25.55
C ASP A 99 32.33 -20.88 25.05
N GLU A 100 33.51 -20.71 25.62
CA GLU A 100 34.64 -21.62 25.46
C GLU A 100 34.23 -22.98 26.02
N GLN A 101 33.69 -23.84 25.16
CA GLN A 101 33.64 -25.26 25.42
C GLN A 101 35.08 -25.80 25.33
N PRO A 102 35.65 -26.40 26.38
CA PRO A 102 36.98 -26.99 26.31
C PRO A 102 37.00 -28.10 25.26
N MET A 103 37.99 -28.03 24.37
CA MET A 103 38.27 -29.10 23.40
C MET A 103 38.78 -30.31 24.17
N ASP A 104 38.07 -31.44 24.09
CA ASP A 104 38.61 -32.73 24.53
C ASP A 104 39.64 -33.22 23.51
N GLU A 105 40.90 -33.11 23.91
CA GLU A 105 42.11 -33.55 23.25
C GLU A 105 42.24 -35.07 23.38
N THR A 106 41.65 -35.84 22.46
CA THR A 106 42.02 -37.25 22.26
C THR A 106 42.05 -37.61 20.78
N ASP A 107 43.23 -37.47 20.18
CA ASP A 107 43.56 -38.14 18.92
C ASP A 107 43.73 -39.65 19.16
N SER A 108 42.90 -40.45 18.49
CA SER A 108 43.23 -41.84 18.18
C SER A 108 42.83 -42.12 16.74
N PRO A 109 43.77 -42.19 15.78
CA PRO A 109 43.47 -42.44 14.38
C PRO A 109 43.25 -43.95 14.17
N GLY A 110 42.11 -44.45 14.67
CA GLY A 110 41.60 -45.77 14.34
C GLY A 110 41.08 -45.78 12.91
N LYS A 111 41.56 -46.71 12.10
CA LYS A 111 40.99 -47.08 10.79
C LYS A 111 39.48 -47.32 10.93
N PHE A 112 38.65 -46.32 10.62
CA PHE A 112 37.22 -46.51 10.53
C PHE A 112 36.89 -47.22 9.21
N VAL A 113 36.50 -48.49 9.32
CA VAL A 113 35.60 -49.12 8.37
C VAL A 113 34.37 -48.21 8.28
N ARG A 114 34.11 -47.64 7.10
CA ARG A 114 33.00 -46.71 6.90
C ARG A 114 31.68 -47.45 7.17
N HIS A 115 30.92 -46.99 8.15
CA HIS A 115 29.58 -47.51 8.44
C HIS A 115 28.69 -47.37 7.18
N PRO A 116 27.85 -48.36 6.83
CA PRO A 116 27.01 -48.33 5.63
C PRO A 116 26.05 -47.12 5.59
N ASP A 117 25.75 -46.51 6.73
CA ASP A 117 24.92 -45.30 6.83
C ASP A 117 25.60 -44.04 6.25
N LEU A 118 26.94 -43.97 6.25
CA LEU A 118 27.67 -42.86 5.62
C LEU A 118 27.62 -42.93 4.08
N ILE A 119 27.45 -44.12 3.50
CA ILE A 119 27.31 -44.32 2.05
C ILE A 119 25.96 -43.74 1.57
N GLN A 120 24.89 -43.99 2.33
CA GLN A 120 23.56 -43.44 2.04
C GLN A 120 23.52 -41.90 2.12
N VAL A 121 24.30 -41.29 3.03
CA VAL A 121 24.43 -39.82 3.13
C VAL A 121 25.17 -39.26 1.91
N GLN A 122 26.16 -39.98 1.36
CA GLN A 122 26.89 -39.56 0.16
C GLN A 122 26.03 -39.66 -1.11
N ASP A 123 25.22 -40.71 -1.24
CA ASP A 123 24.31 -40.87 -2.39
C ASP A 123 23.16 -39.86 -2.37
N LYS A 124 22.62 -39.52 -1.18
CA LYS A 124 21.68 -38.40 -1.03
C LYS A 124 22.33 -37.06 -1.44
N ARG A 125 23.57 -36.79 -1.00
CA ARG A 125 24.31 -35.59 -1.40
C ARG A 125 24.55 -35.53 -2.92
N ARG A 126 24.86 -36.66 -3.57
CA ARG A 126 25.03 -36.77 -5.04
C ARG A 126 23.73 -36.53 -5.81
N GLN A 127 22.60 -37.02 -5.30
CA GLN A 127 21.30 -36.71 -5.88
C GLN A 127 20.93 -35.22 -5.72
N ASP A 128 21.29 -34.58 -4.61
CA ASP A 128 20.96 -33.18 -4.35
C ASP A 128 21.78 -32.18 -5.20
N VAL A 129 23.04 -32.47 -5.53
CA VAL A 129 23.82 -31.67 -6.49
C VAL A 129 23.27 -31.78 -7.92
N SER A 130 22.77 -32.95 -8.32
CA SER A 130 22.14 -33.12 -9.65
C SER A 130 20.84 -32.31 -9.77
N LYS A 131 20.05 -32.19 -8.68
CA LYS A 131 18.84 -31.35 -8.62
C LYS A 131 19.15 -29.85 -8.59
N LEU A 132 20.35 -29.46 -8.14
CA LEU A 132 20.78 -28.06 -8.13
C LEU A 132 21.19 -27.58 -9.53
N ALA A 133 21.85 -28.45 -10.31
CA ALA A 133 22.27 -28.15 -11.68
C ALA A 133 21.10 -27.96 -12.67
N GLN A 134 19.92 -28.52 -12.37
CA GLN A 134 18.70 -28.36 -13.18
C GLN A 134 17.91 -27.08 -12.87
N LYS A 135 18.31 -26.29 -11.87
CA LYS A 135 17.61 -25.04 -11.52
C LYS A 135 18.02 -23.94 -12.48
N LYS A 136 17.04 -23.38 -13.21
CA LYS A 136 17.23 -22.18 -14.04
C LYS A 136 17.92 -21.08 -13.21
N ASP A 137 18.90 -20.42 -13.81
CA ASP A 137 19.59 -19.26 -13.27
C ASP A 137 18.58 -18.28 -12.62
N PRO A 138 18.74 -17.93 -11.32
CA PRO A 138 17.89 -16.97 -10.64
C PRO A 138 17.65 -15.68 -11.42
N PHE A 139 18.66 -15.20 -12.15
CA PHE A 139 18.54 -13.98 -12.96
C PHE A 139 17.58 -14.17 -14.15
N ARG A 140 17.66 -15.30 -14.85
CA ARG A 140 16.71 -15.64 -15.93
C ARG A 140 15.29 -15.74 -15.40
N LYS A 141 15.10 -16.39 -14.24
CA LYS A 141 13.79 -16.48 -13.57
C LYS A 141 13.24 -15.09 -13.21
N ALA A 142 14.08 -14.19 -12.69
CA ALA A 142 13.66 -12.83 -12.36
C ALA A 142 13.26 -12.03 -13.61
N LYS A 143 14.01 -12.17 -14.72
CA LYS A 143 13.70 -11.52 -16.00
C LYS A 143 12.37 -12.00 -16.60
N GLU A 144 12.10 -13.31 -16.56
CA GLU A 144 10.82 -13.88 -16.99
C GLU A 144 9.65 -13.32 -16.16
N GLN A 145 9.78 -13.25 -14.84
CA GLN A 145 8.76 -12.69 -13.95
C GLN A 145 8.51 -11.20 -14.21
N TYR A 146 9.56 -10.42 -14.44
CA TYR A 146 9.44 -9.01 -14.80
C TYR A 146 8.63 -8.81 -16.09
N ASN A 147 8.92 -9.61 -17.12
CA ASN A 147 8.21 -9.55 -18.39
C ASN A 147 6.73 -9.92 -18.21
N LYS A 148 6.42 -10.98 -17.46
CA LYS A 148 5.03 -11.36 -17.14
C LYS A 148 4.26 -10.25 -16.46
N ILE A 149 4.84 -9.62 -15.43
CA ILE A 149 4.22 -8.50 -14.72
C ILE A 149 4.00 -7.31 -15.65
N LYS A 150 4.93 -7.07 -16.58
CA LYS A 150 4.81 -5.99 -17.59
C LYS A 150 3.65 -6.25 -18.55
N GLU A 151 3.51 -7.47 -19.04
CA GLU A 151 2.42 -7.91 -19.92
C GLU A 151 1.07 -7.87 -19.21
N GLU A 152 0.97 -8.41 -17.99
CA GLU A 152 -0.26 -8.36 -17.18
C GLU A 152 -0.73 -6.91 -16.93
N LYS A 153 0.21 -6.00 -16.66
CA LYS A 153 -0.12 -4.58 -16.51
C LYS A 153 -0.63 -3.96 -17.82
N ALA A 154 -0.06 -4.35 -18.96
CA ALA A 154 -0.54 -3.89 -20.27
C ALA A 154 -1.96 -4.42 -20.54
N ASN A 155 -2.18 -5.72 -20.35
CA ASN A 155 -3.49 -6.36 -20.54
C ASN A 155 -4.56 -5.75 -19.65
N LYS A 156 -4.24 -5.52 -18.36
CA LYS A 156 -5.16 -4.88 -17.42
C LYS A 156 -5.53 -3.46 -17.83
N LYS A 157 -4.58 -2.68 -18.37
CA LYS A 157 -4.87 -1.34 -18.89
C LYS A 157 -5.83 -1.40 -20.08
N MET A 158 -5.57 -2.30 -21.03
CA MET A 158 -6.42 -2.52 -22.21
C MET A 158 -7.84 -2.94 -21.80
N GLU A 159 -7.98 -3.83 -20.82
CA GLU A 159 -9.29 -4.29 -20.34
C GLU A 159 -10.07 -3.15 -19.65
N ILE A 160 -9.40 -2.35 -18.81
CA ILE A 160 -10.01 -1.17 -18.19
C ILE A 160 -10.49 -0.17 -19.24
N GLU A 161 -9.70 0.04 -20.29
CA GLU A 161 -10.06 0.93 -21.40
C GLU A 161 -11.28 0.41 -22.15
N LYS A 162 -11.32 -0.88 -22.51
CA LYS A 162 -12.49 -1.52 -23.13
C LYS A 162 -13.76 -1.37 -22.27
N ILE A 163 -13.67 -1.66 -20.96
CA ILE A 163 -14.81 -1.51 -20.04
C ILE A 163 -15.28 -0.05 -19.99
N LYS A 164 -14.36 0.91 -20.04
CA LYS A 164 -14.67 2.35 -20.05
C LYS A 164 -15.37 2.75 -21.34
N GLU A 165 -14.92 2.25 -22.48
CA GLU A 165 -15.53 2.47 -23.79
C GLU A 165 -16.93 1.87 -23.87
N GLU A 166 -17.12 0.62 -23.45
CA GLU A 166 -18.44 -0.03 -23.40
C GLU A 166 -19.43 0.76 -22.53
N LYS A 167 -18.98 1.24 -21.36
CA LYS A 167 -19.80 2.10 -20.49
C LYS A 167 -20.17 3.40 -21.19
N LYS A 168 -19.23 4.03 -21.90
CA LYS A 168 -19.47 5.26 -22.65
C LYS A 168 -20.47 5.01 -23.79
N GLN A 169 -20.32 3.91 -24.53
CA GLN A 169 -21.21 3.52 -25.61
C GLN A 169 -22.63 3.26 -25.11
N LYS A 170 -22.81 2.47 -24.04
CA LYS A 170 -24.12 2.24 -23.40
C LYS A 170 -24.76 3.54 -22.92
N LEU A 171 -23.98 4.46 -22.36
CA LEU A 171 -24.47 5.76 -21.94
C LEU A 171 -24.94 6.62 -23.12
N LEU A 172 -24.19 6.62 -24.23
CA LEU A 172 -24.57 7.33 -25.46
C LEU A 172 -25.86 6.75 -26.05
N GLU A 173 -25.97 5.43 -26.11
CA GLU A 173 -27.18 4.74 -26.59
C GLU A 173 -28.40 5.08 -25.72
N TYR A 174 -28.26 5.02 -24.39
CA TYR A 174 -29.32 5.44 -23.47
C TYR A 174 -29.75 6.89 -23.71
N LYS A 175 -28.79 7.81 -23.88
CA LYS A 175 -29.08 9.22 -24.18
C LYS A 175 -29.82 9.36 -25.51
N LYS A 176 -29.39 8.66 -26.57
CA LYS A 176 -30.07 8.65 -27.88
C LYS A 176 -31.52 8.18 -27.72
N LYS A 177 -31.75 6.99 -27.15
CA LYS A 177 -33.09 6.44 -26.89
C LYS A 177 -33.97 7.39 -26.06
N LYS A 178 -33.40 8.01 -25.02
CA LYS A 178 -34.11 9.00 -24.19
C LYS A 178 -34.54 10.21 -25.00
N THR A 179 -33.65 10.76 -25.84
CA THR A 179 -33.98 11.92 -26.67
C THR A 179 -35.01 11.60 -27.75
N GLU A 180 -34.93 10.43 -28.38
CA GLU A 180 -35.90 9.97 -29.38
C GLU A 180 -37.28 9.77 -28.74
N LYS A 181 -37.34 9.11 -27.58
CA LYS A 181 -38.58 8.94 -26.81
C LYS A 181 -39.19 10.29 -26.42
N PHE A 182 -38.36 11.22 -25.95
CA PHE A 182 -38.81 12.58 -25.60
C PHE A 182 -39.34 13.33 -26.83
N LYS A 183 -38.65 13.25 -27.98
CA LYS A 183 -39.12 13.83 -29.25
C LYS A 183 -40.49 13.27 -29.65
N LYS A 184 -40.71 11.95 -29.54
CA LYS A 184 -42.02 11.33 -29.81
C LYS A 184 -43.11 11.86 -28.87
N LEU A 185 -42.83 11.94 -27.56
CA LEU A 185 -43.81 12.35 -26.55
C LEU A 185 -44.17 13.84 -26.59
N ASN A 186 -43.23 14.70 -26.99
CA ASN A 186 -43.40 16.15 -27.03
C ASN A 186 -43.98 16.70 -28.32
N ARG A 187 -44.15 15.86 -29.35
CA ARG A 187 -44.81 16.28 -30.59
C ARG A 187 -46.24 16.71 -30.29
N LYS A 188 -46.61 17.89 -30.81
CA LYS A 188 -47.94 18.50 -30.68
C LYS A 188 -48.50 18.80 -32.07
N THR A 189 -49.83 18.79 -32.19
CA THR A 189 -50.56 19.21 -33.39
C THR A 189 -50.55 20.73 -33.52
N LYS A 190 -51.02 21.26 -34.65
CA LYS A 190 -51.14 22.72 -34.88
C LYS A 190 -52.00 23.42 -33.81
N ARG A 191 -52.91 22.69 -33.15
CA ARG A 191 -53.76 23.20 -32.05
C ARG A 191 -53.14 23.00 -30.66
N GLY A 192 -51.86 22.62 -30.57
CA GLY A 192 -51.12 22.44 -29.31
C GLY A 192 -51.44 21.15 -28.56
N GLN A 193 -52.39 20.34 -29.04
CA GLN A 193 -52.69 19.03 -28.46
C GLN A 193 -51.56 18.05 -28.73
N PRO A 194 -51.26 17.12 -27.82
CA PRO A 194 -50.24 16.11 -28.09
C PRO A 194 -50.62 15.17 -29.23
N VAL A 195 -49.63 14.79 -30.05
CA VAL A 195 -49.83 13.80 -31.11
C VAL A 195 -49.94 12.40 -30.49
N MET A 196 -51.06 11.72 -30.72
CA MET A 196 -51.36 10.44 -30.08
C MET A 196 -50.61 9.24 -30.67
N THR A 197 -50.28 9.25 -31.96
CA THR A 197 -49.66 8.10 -32.67
C THR A 197 -48.42 7.56 -31.96
N GLY A 198 -47.41 8.41 -31.72
CA GLY A 198 -46.18 8.01 -31.04
C GLY A 198 -46.35 7.66 -29.55
N ARG A 199 -47.41 8.14 -28.90
CA ARG A 199 -47.74 7.78 -27.50
C ARG A 199 -48.38 6.41 -27.42
N LEU A 200 -49.27 6.10 -28.36
CA LEU A 200 -49.92 4.80 -28.47
C LEU A 200 -48.90 3.70 -28.82
N GLU A 201 -47.94 3.97 -29.71
CA GLU A 201 -46.81 3.06 -29.98
C GLU A 201 -46.06 2.67 -28.69
N LEU A 202 -45.67 3.66 -27.88
CA LEU A 202 -44.94 3.44 -26.63
C LEU A 202 -45.78 2.69 -25.58
N LEU A 203 -47.09 2.92 -25.57
CA LEU A 203 -48.01 2.21 -24.69
C LEU A 203 -48.13 0.74 -25.11
N LEU A 204 -48.28 0.49 -26.42
CA LEU A 204 -48.33 -0.85 -26.97
C LEU A 204 -47.04 -1.63 -26.68
N GLU A 205 -45.89 -1.02 -26.91
CA GLU A 205 -44.58 -1.61 -26.60
C GLU A 205 -44.48 -2.01 -25.12
N LYS A 206 -44.95 -1.15 -24.21
CA LYS A 206 -44.97 -1.45 -22.77
C LYS A 206 -45.89 -2.64 -22.45
N ILE A 207 -47.10 -2.67 -23.02
CA ILE A 207 -48.04 -3.79 -22.83
C ILE A 207 -47.44 -5.10 -23.35
N GLN A 208 -46.76 -5.07 -24.49
CA GLN A 208 -46.09 -6.26 -25.04
C GLN A 208 -44.93 -6.73 -24.15
N GLN A 209 -44.11 -5.80 -23.64
CA GLN A 209 -43.03 -6.11 -22.69
C GLN A 209 -43.56 -6.72 -21.40
N ASP A 210 -44.64 -6.15 -20.85
CA ASP A 210 -45.28 -6.65 -19.62
C ASP A 210 -45.95 -8.03 -19.84
N LYS A 211 -46.44 -8.32 -21.06
CA LYS A 211 -46.96 -9.65 -21.44
C LYS A 211 -45.86 -10.69 -21.68
N SER A 212 -44.66 -10.25 -22.08
CA SER A 212 -43.53 -11.15 -22.35
C SER A 212 -42.70 -11.50 -21.11
N LYS A 213 -42.94 -10.79 -20.01
CA LYS A 213 -42.36 -11.06 -18.68
C LYS A 213 -43.22 -12.02 -17.91
#